data_AF-A0A920F5P1-F1
#
_entry.id   AF-A0A920F5P1-F1
#
_cell.length_a   1.000
_cell.length_b   1.000
_cell.length_c   1.000
_cell.angle_alpha   90.00
_cell.angle_beta   90.00
_cell.angle_gamma   90.00
#
_symmetry.space_group_name_H-M   'P 1'
#
loop_
_entity.id
_entity.type
_entity.pdbx_description
1 polymer ?
#
loop_
_entity_poly.entity_id
_entity_poly.type
_entity_poly.pdbx_seq_one_letter_code
_entity_poly.pdbx_strand_id
1 'polypeptide(L)'
;MTIFDRPSSSELLKAVIDFIDAETKSDDYPANKRFKLQIVSNVLNIVKREIDLGKKINDDFKHLGAKLIKDKDFSISKLADKIKNNEIDVSDQNIIDFLYDLTEKKIDIDNPKYKKN
;
A
#
# COMPACT_ATOMS: atom_id res chain seq x y z
N MET A 1 -20.13 -18.58 -7.89
CA MET A 1 -20.88 -17.38 -8.31
C MET A 1 -21.77 -16.98 -7.15
N THR A 2 -21.50 -15.84 -6.53
CA THR A 2 -22.42 -15.26 -5.55
C THR A 2 -23.54 -14.55 -6.30
N ILE A 3 -24.78 -14.95 -6.03
CA ILE A 3 -26.03 -14.41 -6.63
C ILE A 3 -26.32 -12.96 -6.16
N PHE A 4 -25.46 -12.42 -5.28
CA PHE A 4 -25.65 -11.12 -4.66
C PHE A 4 -24.74 -10.08 -5.30
N ASP A 5 -25.34 -9.20 -6.11
CA ASP A 5 -24.67 -8.07 -6.77
C ASP A 5 -24.62 -6.87 -5.81
N ARG A 6 -23.64 -6.88 -4.89
CA ARG A 6 -23.36 -5.74 -4.00
C ARG A 6 -22.11 -5.02 -4.49
N PRO A 7 -22.09 -3.67 -4.45
CA PRO A 7 -20.88 -2.93 -4.73
C PRO A 7 -19.79 -3.33 -3.72
N SER A 8 -18.59 -3.53 -4.24
CA SER A 8 -17.39 -3.78 -3.44
C SER A 8 -17.01 -2.55 -2.62
N SER A 9 -16.21 -2.75 -1.56
CA SER A 9 -15.67 -1.63 -0.77
C SER A 9 -14.88 -0.64 -1.63
N SER A 10 -14.20 -1.12 -2.68
CA SER A 10 -13.44 -0.27 -3.61
C SER A 10 -14.36 0.60 -4.49
N GLU A 11 -15.48 0.05 -4.95
CA GLU A 11 -16.49 0.79 -5.72
C GLU A 11 -17.21 1.83 -4.86
N LEU A 12 -17.60 1.46 -3.64
CA LEU A 12 -18.20 2.41 -2.69
C LEU A 12 -17.24 3.55 -2.36
N LEU A 13 -15.98 3.23 -2.10
CA LEU A 13 -14.95 4.24 -1.82
C LEU A 13 -14.69 5.12 -3.05
N LYS A 14 -14.71 4.56 -4.25
CA LYS A 14 -14.58 5.31 -5.50
C LYS A 14 -15.69 6.33 -5.67
N ALA A 15 -16.95 5.95 -5.42
CA ALA A 15 -18.08 6.87 -5.47
C ALA A 15 -17.93 8.05 -4.49
N VAL A 16 -17.43 7.79 -3.27
CA VAL A 16 -17.16 8.85 -2.28
C VAL A 16 -16.02 9.78 -2.73
N ILE A 17 -14.94 9.22 -3.29
CA ILE A 17 -13.82 10.02 -3.84
C ILE A 17 -14.33 10.91 -4.98
N ASP A 18 -15.12 10.36 -5.90
CA ASP A 18 -15.66 11.10 -7.05
C ASP A 18 -16.56 12.26 -6.61
N PHE A 19 -17.38 12.05 -5.57
CA PHE A 19 -18.17 13.11 -4.96
C PHE A 19 -17.27 14.21 -4.37
N ILE A 20 -16.29 13.86 -3.53
CA ILE A 20 -15.41 14.85 -2.90
C ILE A 20 -14.59 15.62 -3.95
N ASP A 21 -14.15 14.95 -5.02
CA ASP A 21 -13.42 15.58 -6.12
C ASP A 21 -14.30 16.57 -6.90
N ALA A 22 -15.61 16.30 -7.03
CA ALA A 22 -16.57 17.23 -7.61
C ALA A 22 -16.75 18.46 -6.71
N GLU A 23 -16.97 18.27 -5.40
CA GLU A 23 -17.09 19.35 -4.42
C GLU A 23 -15.81 20.21 -4.35
N THR A 24 -14.64 19.58 -4.49
CA THR A 24 -13.34 20.27 -4.51
C THR A 24 -13.19 21.20 -5.72
N LYS A 25 -13.80 20.86 -6.86
CA LYS A 25 -13.76 21.67 -8.09
C LYS A 25 -14.86 22.74 -8.12
N SER A 26 -15.82 22.70 -7.20
CA SER A 26 -16.89 23.68 -7.13
C SER A 26 -16.38 25.04 -6.60
N ASP A 27 -16.93 26.11 -7.16
CA ASP A 27 -16.73 27.48 -6.67
C ASP A 27 -17.58 27.80 -5.43
N ASP A 28 -18.48 26.89 -5.02
CA ASP A 28 -19.38 27.06 -3.88
C ASP A 28 -18.65 27.10 -2.52
N TYR A 29 -17.40 26.62 -2.47
CA TYR A 29 -16.61 26.54 -1.24
C TYR A 29 -15.42 27.50 -1.23
N PRO A 30 -15.12 28.15 -0.09
CA PRO A 30 -13.90 28.93 0.05
C PRO A 30 -12.64 28.06 -0.10
N ALA A 31 -11.54 28.68 -0.53
CA ALA A 31 -10.28 28.00 -0.85
C ALA A 31 -9.74 27.11 0.29
N ASN A 32 -9.90 27.54 1.55
CA ASN A 32 -9.48 26.76 2.72
C ASN A 32 -10.25 25.45 2.87
N LYS A 33 -11.54 25.41 2.51
CA LYS A 33 -12.36 24.19 2.54
C LYS A 33 -11.98 23.27 1.38
N ARG A 34 -11.81 23.79 0.17
CA ARG A 34 -11.33 23.00 -0.98
C ARG A 34 -9.99 22.34 -0.71
N PHE A 35 -9.06 23.04 -0.08
CA PHE A 35 -7.77 22.47 0.32
C PHE A 35 -7.93 21.29 1.31
N LYS A 36 -8.81 21.42 2.31
CA LYS A 36 -9.11 20.31 3.23
C LYS A 36 -9.73 19.11 2.50
N LEU A 37 -10.63 19.34 1.55
CA LEU A 37 -11.22 18.28 0.72
C LEU A 37 -10.15 17.57 -0.13
N GLN A 38 -9.18 18.30 -0.69
CA GLN A 38 -8.04 17.69 -1.40
C GLN A 38 -7.23 16.75 -0.49
N ILE A 39 -6.95 17.16 0.76
CA ILE A 39 -6.27 16.30 1.73
C ILE A 39 -7.07 15.02 1.95
N VAL A 40 -8.39 15.14 2.16
CA VAL A 40 -9.28 13.98 2.34
C VAL A 40 -9.27 13.08 1.11
N SER A 41 -9.45 13.62 -0.10
CA SER A 41 -9.36 12.85 -1.35
C SER A 41 -8.03 12.11 -1.48
N ASN A 42 -6.90 12.74 -1.13
CA ASN A 42 -5.60 12.09 -1.17
C ASN A 42 -5.53 10.88 -0.22
N VAL A 43 -5.99 11.03 1.01
CA VAL A 43 -6.01 9.94 2.00
C VAL A 43 -6.96 8.82 1.56
N LEU A 44 -8.16 9.14 1.07
CA LEU A 44 -9.10 8.13 0.56
C LEU A 44 -8.53 7.37 -0.64
N ASN A 45 -7.78 8.05 -1.52
CA ASN A 45 -7.09 7.41 -2.62
C ASN A 45 -5.97 6.44 -2.14
N ILE A 46 -5.28 6.74 -1.04
CA ILE A 46 -4.33 5.81 -0.40
C ILE A 46 -5.08 4.57 0.10
N VAL A 47 -6.18 4.77 0.84
CA VAL A 47 -7.00 3.67 1.36
C VAL A 47 -7.52 2.80 0.21
N LYS A 48 -7.95 3.40 -0.90
CA LYS A 48 -8.41 2.66 -2.08
C LYS A 48 -7.30 1.76 -2.64
N ARG A 49 -6.09 2.31 -2.82
CA ARG A 49 -4.95 1.53 -3.32
C ARG A 49 -4.56 0.41 -2.35
N GLU A 50 -4.65 0.64 -1.05
CA GLU A 50 -4.40 -0.40 -0.05
C GLU A 50 -5.43 -1.54 -0.12
N ILE A 51 -6.72 -1.22 -0.29
CA ILE A 51 -7.77 -2.23 -0.49
C ILE A 51 -7.52 -3.04 -1.77
N ASP A 52 -7.14 -2.36 -2.86
CA ASP A 52 -6.97 -2.98 -4.18
C ASP A 52 -5.68 -3.80 -4.29
N LEU A 53 -4.59 -3.37 -3.64
CA LEU A 53 -3.24 -3.91 -3.85
C LEU A 53 -2.64 -4.58 -2.60
N GLY A 54 -3.03 -4.15 -1.40
CA GLY A 54 -2.35 -4.49 -0.15
C GLY A 54 -2.28 -5.99 0.11
N LYS A 55 -3.38 -6.72 -0.13
CA LYS A 55 -3.39 -8.20 0.01
C LYS A 55 -2.37 -8.86 -0.92
N LYS A 56 -2.37 -8.47 -2.21
CA LYS A 56 -1.45 -9.04 -3.21
C LYS A 56 0.00 -8.74 -2.84
N ILE A 57 0.31 -7.49 -2.51
CA ILE A 57 1.65 -7.08 -2.08
C ILE A 57 2.09 -7.89 -0.86
N ASN A 58 1.24 -8.03 0.15
CA ASN A 58 1.57 -8.81 1.35
C ASN A 58 1.83 -10.29 1.04
N ASP A 59 1.04 -10.91 0.17
CA ASP A 59 1.24 -12.29 -0.24
C ASP A 59 2.54 -12.47 -1.05
N ASP A 60 2.85 -11.53 -1.95
CA ASP A 60 4.12 -11.50 -2.69
C ASP A 60 5.33 -11.38 -1.74
N PHE A 61 5.28 -10.49 -0.75
CA PHE A 61 6.36 -10.31 0.23
C PHE A 61 6.49 -11.45 1.22
N LYS A 62 5.42 -12.17 1.55
CA LYS A 62 5.54 -13.44 2.30
C LYS A 62 6.35 -14.46 1.51
N HIS A 63 6.13 -14.56 0.20
CA HIS A 63 6.87 -15.48 -0.64
C HIS A 63 8.33 -15.07 -0.83
N LEU A 64 8.61 -13.79 -1.06
CA LEU A 64 9.97 -13.25 -1.14
C LEU A 64 10.71 -13.41 0.19
N GLY A 65 10.05 -13.07 1.29
CA GLY A 65 10.60 -13.20 2.64
C GLY A 65 10.92 -14.66 2.98
N ALA A 66 10.06 -15.60 2.59
CA ALA A 66 10.30 -17.03 2.80
C ALA A 66 11.57 -17.52 2.09
N LYS A 67 11.81 -17.01 0.86
CA LYS A 67 13.06 -17.29 0.12
C LYS A 67 14.27 -16.67 0.82
N LEU A 68 14.16 -15.43 1.27
CA LEU A 68 15.22 -14.71 1.97
C LEU A 68 15.70 -15.47 3.21
N ILE A 69 14.76 -15.94 4.04
CA ILE A 69 15.10 -16.66 5.28
C ILE A 69 15.25 -18.18 5.13
N LYS A 70 15.06 -18.70 3.91
CA LYS A 70 15.04 -20.15 3.59
C LYS A 70 14.07 -20.96 4.48
N ASP A 71 12.96 -20.35 4.87
CA ASP A 71 11.88 -20.96 5.67
C ASP A 71 10.54 -20.63 5.01
N LYS A 72 9.70 -21.65 4.82
CA LYS A 72 8.39 -21.52 4.16
C LYS A 72 7.42 -20.64 4.93
N ASP A 73 7.58 -20.53 6.24
CA ASP A 73 6.70 -19.77 7.12
C ASP A 73 7.35 -18.45 7.51
N PHE A 74 7.36 -17.50 6.57
CA PHE A 74 7.94 -16.17 6.79
C PHE A 74 7.14 -15.35 7.80
N SER A 75 7.87 -14.74 8.72
CA SER A 75 7.36 -13.67 9.59
C SER A 75 8.47 -12.66 9.88
N ILE A 76 8.08 -11.44 10.20
CA ILE A 76 9.01 -10.36 10.56
C ILE A 76 9.79 -10.75 11.83
N SER A 77 9.15 -11.43 12.79
CA SER A 77 9.83 -11.91 14.01
C SER A 77 10.93 -12.90 13.69
N LYS A 78 10.70 -13.88 12.80
CA LYS A 78 11.73 -14.84 12.38
C LYS A 78 12.89 -14.17 11.65
N LEU A 79 12.61 -13.20 10.78
CA LEU A 79 13.66 -12.41 10.13
C LEU A 79 14.51 -11.68 11.17
N ALA A 80 13.87 -11.03 12.14
CA ALA A 80 14.56 -10.32 13.22
C ALA A 80 15.43 -11.27 14.08
N ASP A 81 14.92 -12.45 14.41
CA ASP A 81 15.67 -13.47 15.17
C ASP A 81 16.90 -13.95 14.39
N LYS A 82 16.77 -14.20 13.07
CA LYS A 82 17.89 -14.60 12.22
C LYS A 82 18.97 -13.52 12.11
N ILE A 83 18.57 -12.24 12.00
CA ILE A 83 19.51 -11.11 12.01
C ILE A 83 20.21 -11.05 13.37
N LYS A 84 19.45 -11.14 14.47
CA LYS A 84 19.99 -11.10 15.83
C LYS A 84 20.99 -12.23 16.11
N ASN A 85 20.75 -13.41 15.55
CA ASN A 85 21.61 -14.57 15.69
C ASN A 85 22.79 -14.59 14.70
N ASN A 86 22.98 -13.54 13.89
CA ASN A 86 23.97 -13.45 12.81
C ASN A 86 23.84 -14.57 11.75
N GLU A 87 22.65 -15.17 11.60
CA GLU A 87 22.36 -16.11 10.51
C GLU A 87 22.15 -15.39 9.18
N ILE A 88 21.84 -14.09 9.27
CA ILE A 88 21.59 -13.19 8.15
C ILE A 88 22.31 -11.87 8.47
N ASP A 89 23.21 -11.44 7.60
CA ASP A 89 23.93 -10.15 7.72
C ASP A 89 23.11 -9.03 7.08
N VAL A 90 22.87 -7.93 7.80
CA VAL A 90 22.15 -6.75 7.29
C VAL A 90 22.81 -6.10 6.06
N SER A 91 24.09 -6.38 5.84
CA SER A 91 24.85 -5.93 4.67
C SER A 91 24.67 -6.85 3.45
N ASP A 92 23.96 -7.98 3.59
CA ASP A 92 23.65 -8.89 2.49
C ASP A 92 22.78 -8.17 1.45
N GLN A 93 23.24 -8.19 0.20
CA GLN A 93 22.55 -7.60 -0.94
C GLN A 93 21.11 -8.13 -1.06
N ASN A 94 20.85 -9.40 -0.71
CA ASN A 94 19.50 -9.97 -0.78
C ASN A 94 18.50 -9.27 0.16
N ILE A 95 18.96 -8.82 1.34
CA ILE A 95 18.11 -8.07 2.27
C ILE A 95 17.90 -6.66 1.75
N ILE A 96 18.97 -6.04 1.27
CA ILE A 96 18.93 -4.70 0.70
C ILE A 96 17.92 -4.67 -0.45
N ASP A 97 18.01 -5.61 -1.39
CA ASP A 97 17.09 -5.76 -2.52
C ASP A 97 15.65 -6.00 -2.04
N PHE A 98 15.44 -6.89 -1.06
CA PHE A 98 14.13 -7.12 -0.46
C PHE A 98 13.51 -5.84 0.13
N LEU A 99 14.31 -5.03 0.83
CA LEU A 99 13.85 -3.76 1.42
C LEU A 99 13.58 -2.69 0.36
N TYR A 100 14.37 -2.65 -0.71
CA TYR A 100 14.11 -1.78 -1.86
C TYR A 100 12.78 -2.16 -2.53
N ASP A 101 12.59 -3.43 -2.88
CA ASP A 101 11.36 -3.93 -3.47
C ASP A 101 10.15 -3.61 -2.59
N LEU A 102 10.27 -3.83 -1.27
CA LEU A 102 9.21 -3.52 -0.31
C LEU A 102 8.87 -2.04 -0.29
N THR A 103 9.89 -1.19 -0.30
CA THR A 103 9.72 0.26 -0.31
C THR A 103 9.05 0.72 -1.60
N GLU A 104 9.46 0.20 -2.75
CA GLU A 104 8.82 0.52 -4.04
C GLU A 104 7.34 0.14 -4.08
N LYS A 105 6.97 -1.01 -3.51
CA LYS A 105 5.56 -1.42 -3.42
C LYS A 105 4.76 -0.62 -2.41
N LYS A 106 5.37 -0.15 -1.32
CA LYS A 106 4.72 0.81 -0.41
C LYS A 106 4.45 2.14 -1.09
N ILE A 107 5.37 2.62 -1.93
CA ILE A 107 5.18 3.86 -2.71
C ILE A 107 3.98 3.73 -3.66
N ASP A 108 3.72 2.55 -4.24
CA ASP A 108 2.51 2.31 -5.04
C ASP A 108 1.21 2.57 -4.28
N ILE A 109 1.20 2.39 -2.96
CA ILE A 109 0.03 2.65 -2.11
C ILE A 109 0.02 4.10 -1.63
N ASP A 110 1.14 4.58 -1.09
CA ASP A 110 1.22 5.90 -0.47
C ASP A 110 1.09 7.01 -1.52
N ASN A 111 2.01 7.06 -2.49
CA ASN A 111 1.97 8.04 -3.55
C ASN A 111 2.77 7.56 -4.78
N PRO A 112 2.09 6.96 -5.77
CA PRO A 112 2.73 6.48 -7.00
C PRO A 112 3.55 7.54 -7.75
N LYS A 113 3.24 8.83 -7.55
CA LYS A 113 3.97 9.94 -8.20
C LYS A 113 5.42 10.07 -7.74
N TYR A 114 5.80 9.44 -6.63
CA TYR A 114 7.18 9.42 -6.14
C TYR A 114 8.03 8.32 -6.76
N LYS A 115 7.47 7.47 -7.61
CA LYS A 115 8.28 6.58 -8.44
C LYS A 115 9.03 7.40 -9.47
N LYS A 116 10.35 7.21 -9.55
CA LYS A 116 11.15 7.72 -10.67
C LYS A 116 10.75 6.94 -11.92
N ASN A 117 10.53 7.65 -13.03
CA ASN A 117 10.43 7.06 -14.36
C ASN A 117 11.78 6.53 -14.84
#